data_AF-A0A2U1JBZ9-F1
#
_entry.id   AF-A0A2U1JBZ9-F1
#
_cell.length_a   1.000
_cell.length_b   1.000
_cell.length_c   1.000
_cell.angle_alpha   90.00
_cell.angle_beta   90.00
_cell.angle_gamma   90.00
#
_symmetry.space_group_name_H-M   'P 1'
#
loop_
_entity.id
_entity.type
_entity.pdbx_description
1 polymer ?
#
loop_
_entity_poly.entity_id
_entity_poly.type
_entity_poly.pdbx_seq_one_letter_code
_entity_poly.pdbx_strand_id
1 'polypeptide(L)'
;MIQKNKLVIFDTTLRDGEQSPGVTLNIEEKVAIAKQLSKLGVDVIEAGFPVASPGDFLAVQKIAQEVGSLMEGREKIGKPITVCGLARAIQKDIQTAYDAIKSAQNHRIHTFLATSDIHLEHKLKISREQCLQRAIESVTFAKSLCSDIEFSPEDAARSDPEFLVKILAAVIEAGATTLNIPDTVGYKTPLEYGELISYLIKNTPGSDKVIWSTHCHDDLGLATANTLAGISSGACQVEVTMNGIGERAGNTALEEVVMNIHTHPNTYPVYHTINTRLFASTSRLVSDLSGMIVQPNKAIVGRNAFLHESGIHQDGVLKNKETYEIIRPEDVGVFTSNLLLGKHSGRHAIKQRLEDLGYTDSAISESQLNDIFSRFKHIADSKKTSVTDDDLRAIASETMAKYYTSKGQISNTTADLKINGVVDSTIQEPNTKPVPSQSQKTENQFYELTHIQVVTGTGSVSTATVTLKDLSTGKSITDAALAYSGPVEALLNAIKRVLNLDTSLKEFNLSATSVGSDSIGKATIKIQEKPAPGDVSTNPNDYPVFTGIGADTDILAATAHAYVAAVNRLLYQKSETSAQRSLLKDRSAPV
;
A
#
# COMPACT_ATOMS: atom_id res chain seq x y z
N MET A 1 5.07 -2.49 -41.75
CA MET A 1 4.96 -2.40 -40.28
C MET A 1 3.51 -2.09 -39.95
N ILE A 2 2.91 -2.78 -38.99
CA ILE A 2 1.57 -2.44 -38.50
C ILE A 2 1.66 -1.04 -37.88
N GLN A 3 0.82 -0.10 -38.31
CA GLN A 3 0.75 1.22 -37.69
C GLN A 3 0.17 1.05 -36.29
N LYS A 4 0.96 1.41 -35.26
CA LYS A 4 0.55 1.27 -33.86
C LYS A 4 -0.03 2.55 -33.32
N ASN A 5 -1.13 2.44 -32.58
CA ASN A 5 -1.71 3.57 -31.86
C ASN A 5 -1.02 3.76 -30.49
N LYS A 6 -1.03 4.99 -29.98
CA LYS A 6 -0.60 5.23 -28.60
C LYS A 6 -1.66 4.62 -27.66
N LEU A 7 -1.24 3.77 -26.72
CA LEU A 7 -2.08 3.36 -25.60
C LEU A 7 -2.08 4.49 -24.56
N VAL A 8 -3.27 4.99 -24.25
CA VAL A 8 -3.50 5.93 -23.16
C VAL A 8 -3.54 5.14 -21.84
N ILE A 9 -2.60 5.42 -20.94
CA ILE A 9 -2.62 4.83 -19.60
C ILE A 9 -3.40 5.76 -18.67
N PHE A 10 -4.57 5.32 -18.24
CA PHE A 10 -5.39 5.97 -17.23
C PHE A 10 -5.15 5.26 -15.89
N ASP A 11 -4.58 5.98 -14.93
CA ASP A 11 -4.36 5.44 -13.58
C ASP A 11 -5.48 5.89 -12.63
N THR A 12 -6.10 4.95 -11.94
CA THR A 12 -7.14 5.18 -10.93
C THR A 12 -6.70 4.74 -9.52
N THR A 13 -5.38 4.73 -9.25
CA THR A 13 -4.83 4.36 -7.92
C THR A 13 -5.36 5.28 -6.82
N LEU A 14 -5.56 6.58 -7.13
CA LEU A 14 -6.03 7.60 -6.19
C LEU A 14 -7.55 7.67 -6.02
N ARG A 15 -8.31 6.88 -6.78
CA ARG A 15 -9.77 6.80 -6.66
C ARG A 15 -10.21 5.37 -6.39
N ASP A 16 -10.16 4.50 -7.40
CA ASP A 16 -10.58 3.10 -7.24
C ASP A 16 -9.63 2.34 -6.31
N GLY A 17 -8.32 2.60 -6.44
CA GLY A 17 -7.31 2.02 -5.56
C GLY A 17 -7.54 2.33 -4.09
N GLU A 18 -7.92 3.57 -3.76
CA GLU A 18 -8.24 4.00 -2.39
C GLU A 18 -9.53 3.37 -1.84
N GLN A 19 -10.44 2.90 -2.69
CA GLN A 19 -11.64 2.17 -2.25
C GLN A 19 -11.33 0.79 -1.68
N SER A 20 -10.07 0.33 -1.75
CA SER A 20 -9.60 -0.86 -1.04
C SER A 20 -9.84 -0.74 0.47
N PRO A 21 -10.46 -1.75 1.12
CA PRO A 21 -10.65 -1.73 2.57
C PRO A 21 -9.33 -1.53 3.33
N GLY A 22 -9.27 -0.50 4.17
CA GLY A 22 -8.10 -0.18 5.00
C GLY A 22 -7.11 0.81 4.36
N VAL A 23 -7.34 1.24 3.12
CA VAL A 23 -6.57 2.33 2.51
C VAL A 23 -7.22 3.66 2.87
N THR A 24 -6.43 4.60 3.39
CA THR A 24 -6.89 5.97 3.65
C THR A 24 -5.71 6.89 3.41
N LEU A 25 -5.77 7.65 2.32
CA LEU A 25 -4.69 8.56 1.95
C LEU A 25 -5.04 9.98 2.36
N ASN A 26 -4.14 10.64 3.07
CA ASN A 26 -4.28 12.07 3.31
C ASN A 26 -3.93 12.88 2.04
N ILE A 27 -4.26 14.17 2.06
CA ILE A 27 -4.07 15.06 0.91
C ILE A 27 -2.62 15.07 0.39
N GLU A 28 -1.62 15.12 1.29
CA GLU A 28 -0.21 15.18 0.88
C GLU A 28 0.26 13.83 0.29
N GLU A 29 -0.22 12.72 0.84
CA GLU A 29 0.07 11.38 0.31
C GLU A 29 -0.51 11.19 -1.09
N LYS A 30 -1.76 11.64 -1.31
CA LYS A 30 -2.37 11.66 -2.65
C LYS A 30 -1.57 12.50 -3.64
N VAL A 31 -1.13 13.70 -3.23
CA VAL A 31 -0.29 14.56 -4.07
C VAL A 31 1.07 13.91 -4.36
N ALA A 32 1.69 13.24 -3.39
CA ALA A 32 2.95 12.53 -3.58
C ALA A 32 2.83 11.40 -4.62
N ILE A 33 1.80 10.56 -4.50
CA ILE A 33 1.50 9.50 -5.47
C ILE A 33 1.19 10.13 -6.85
N ALA A 34 0.39 11.20 -6.92
CA ALA A 34 0.06 11.87 -8.17
C ALA A 34 1.32 12.41 -8.90
N LYS A 35 2.26 13.01 -8.17
CA LYS A 35 3.55 13.47 -8.72
C LYS A 35 4.37 12.30 -9.27
N GLN A 36 4.42 11.18 -8.53
CA GLN A 36 5.15 9.99 -8.96
C GLN A 36 4.52 9.33 -10.20
N LEU A 37 3.19 9.24 -10.27
CA LEU A 37 2.47 8.73 -11.44
C LEU A 37 2.66 9.65 -12.67
N SER A 38 2.68 10.95 -12.45
CA SER A 38 3.00 11.94 -13.50
C SER A 38 4.40 11.73 -14.07
N LYS A 39 5.39 11.55 -13.21
CA LYS A 39 6.79 11.26 -13.56
C LYS A 39 6.98 9.86 -14.20
N LEU A 40 6.18 8.87 -13.79
CA LEU A 40 6.11 7.54 -14.41
C LEU A 40 5.67 7.62 -15.87
N GLY A 41 4.92 8.66 -16.23
CA GLY A 41 4.47 8.92 -17.60
C GLY A 41 3.03 8.51 -17.88
N VAL A 42 2.21 8.30 -16.84
CA VAL A 42 0.76 8.05 -16.95
C VAL A 42 0.10 9.18 -17.74
N ASP A 43 -0.86 8.88 -18.61
CA ASP A 43 -1.51 9.88 -19.46
C ASP A 43 -2.64 10.63 -18.75
N VAL A 44 -3.43 9.91 -17.95
CA VAL A 44 -4.57 10.43 -17.19
C VAL A 44 -4.50 9.91 -15.76
N ILE A 45 -4.67 10.77 -14.75
CA ILE A 45 -4.87 10.35 -13.36
C ILE A 45 -6.30 10.66 -12.95
N GLU A 46 -7.05 9.66 -12.51
CA GLU A 46 -8.28 9.88 -11.76
C GLU A 46 -7.95 10.19 -10.30
N ALA A 47 -8.00 11.47 -9.98
CA ALA A 47 -7.46 12.01 -8.74
C ALA A 47 -8.35 11.76 -7.52
N GLY A 48 -9.59 11.32 -7.74
CA GLY A 48 -10.56 11.05 -6.68
C GLY A 48 -12.01 11.10 -7.18
N PHE A 49 -12.93 11.08 -6.22
CA PHE A 49 -14.37 11.26 -6.40
C PHE A 49 -14.85 12.49 -5.61
N PRO A 50 -14.69 13.72 -6.17
CA PRO A 50 -14.75 14.98 -5.39
C PRO A 50 -16.01 15.21 -4.57
N VAL A 51 -17.16 14.68 -5.00
CA VAL A 51 -18.43 14.84 -4.28
C VAL A 51 -18.55 13.94 -3.04
N ALA A 52 -17.67 12.95 -2.89
CA ALA A 52 -17.73 11.98 -1.79
C ALA A 52 -17.49 12.65 -0.43
N SER A 53 -16.57 13.62 -0.35
CA SER A 53 -16.33 14.41 0.85
C SER A 53 -15.62 15.74 0.57
N PRO A 54 -15.67 16.73 1.48
CA PRO A 54 -14.87 17.95 1.36
C PRO A 54 -13.36 17.68 1.30
N GLY A 55 -12.88 16.64 2.01
CA GLY A 55 -11.47 16.25 1.98
C GLY A 55 -11.05 15.76 0.60
N ASP A 56 -11.91 14.98 -0.06
CA ASP A 56 -11.63 14.48 -1.40
C ASP A 56 -11.68 15.58 -2.46
N PHE A 57 -12.64 16.50 -2.36
CA PHE A 57 -12.66 17.71 -3.19
C PHE A 57 -11.36 18.52 -3.08
N LEU A 58 -10.89 18.77 -1.85
CA LEU A 58 -9.65 19.52 -1.60
C LEU A 58 -8.42 18.76 -2.11
N ALA A 59 -8.39 17.43 -1.96
CA ALA A 59 -7.30 16.61 -2.50
C ALA A 59 -7.21 16.69 -4.02
N VAL A 60 -8.34 16.49 -4.72
CA VAL A 60 -8.41 16.58 -6.18
C VAL A 60 -8.04 17.98 -6.65
N GLN A 61 -8.54 19.02 -5.98
CA GLN A 61 -8.20 20.40 -6.31
C GLN A 61 -6.70 20.67 -6.15
N LYS A 62 -6.08 20.18 -5.09
CA LYS A 62 -4.64 20.35 -4.86
C LYS A 62 -3.82 19.59 -5.91
N ILE A 63 -4.21 18.38 -6.28
CA ILE A 63 -3.58 17.62 -7.38
C ILE A 63 -3.69 18.39 -8.70
N ALA A 64 -4.87 18.94 -9.01
CA ALA A 64 -5.07 19.72 -10.22
C ALA A 64 -4.14 20.95 -10.28
N GLN A 65 -3.98 21.65 -9.16
CA GLN A 65 -3.12 22.84 -9.04
C GLN A 65 -1.62 22.50 -9.11
N GLU A 66 -1.16 21.49 -8.37
CA GLU A 66 0.26 21.18 -8.22
C GLU A 66 0.82 20.25 -9.30
N VAL A 67 0.00 19.32 -9.81
CA VAL A 67 0.44 18.26 -10.73
C VAL A 67 -0.05 18.51 -12.15
N GLY A 68 -1.20 19.17 -12.33
CA GLY A 68 -1.84 19.39 -13.63
C GLY A 68 -1.05 20.25 -14.63
N SER A 69 0.04 20.90 -14.19
CA SER A 69 0.98 21.65 -15.04
C SER A 69 2.42 21.10 -14.98
N LEU A 70 2.67 20.06 -14.19
CA LEU A 70 4.00 19.53 -13.96
C LEU A 70 4.53 18.81 -15.21
N MET A 71 5.75 19.17 -15.61
CA MET A 71 6.45 18.58 -16.76
C MET A 71 7.61 17.66 -16.39
N GLU A 72 7.98 17.61 -15.11
CA GLU A 72 9.07 16.77 -14.62
C GLU A 72 8.85 15.29 -14.98
N GLY A 73 9.80 14.69 -15.71
CA GLY A 73 9.72 13.31 -16.16
C GLY A 73 8.80 13.09 -17.38
N ARG A 74 8.19 14.16 -17.90
CA ARG A 74 7.26 14.14 -19.04
C ARG A 74 7.81 14.88 -20.26
N GLU A 75 9.06 15.31 -20.25
CA GLU A 75 9.67 16.12 -21.30
C GLU A 75 9.61 15.42 -22.66
N LYS A 76 9.81 14.09 -22.67
CA LYS A 76 9.68 13.27 -23.88
C LYS A 76 8.24 13.07 -24.35
N ILE A 77 7.27 13.15 -23.43
CA ILE A 77 5.83 13.06 -23.75
C ILE A 77 5.34 14.39 -24.34
N GLY A 78 5.95 15.51 -23.93
CA GLY A 78 5.70 16.84 -24.48
C GLY A 78 4.39 17.49 -24.01
N LYS A 79 3.69 16.90 -23.05
CA LYS A 79 2.48 17.48 -22.45
C LYS A 79 2.32 17.13 -20.96
N PRO A 80 1.71 18.02 -20.17
CA PRO A 80 1.38 17.72 -18.77
C PRO A 80 0.30 16.64 -18.72
N ILE A 81 0.15 16.06 -17.54
CA ILE A 81 -0.83 15.01 -17.31
C ILE A 81 -2.27 15.55 -17.36
N THR A 82 -3.22 14.72 -17.78
CA THR A 82 -4.65 15.03 -17.65
C THR A 82 -5.12 14.65 -16.25
N VAL A 83 -5.74 15.58 -15.53
CA VAL A 83 -6.34 15.32 -14.22
C VAL A 83 -7.84 15.06 -14.38
N CYS A 84 -8.28 13.88 -13.98
CA CYS A 84 -9.65 13.40 -14.09
C CYS A 84 -10.36 13.42 -12.72
N GLY A 85 -11.63 13.84 -12.71
CA GLY A 85 -12.50 13.75 -11.55
C GLY A 85 -13.73 12.89 -11.87
N LEU A 86 -14.00 11.87 -11.04
CA LEU A 86 -15.17 11.02 -11.17
C LEU A 86 -16.43 11.74 -10.69
N ALA A 87 -17.55 11.53 -11.38
CA ALA A 87 -18.87 12.03 -11.01
C ALA A 87 -19.98 11.03 -11.34
N ARG A 88 -20.98 10.89 -10.47
CA ARG A 88 -22.24 10.22 -10.87
C ARG A 88 -22.92 11.03 -11.98
N ALA A 89 -23.77 10.40 -12.78
CA ALA A 89 -24.63 11.06 -13.77
C ALA A 89 -25.72 11.94 -13.08
N ILE A 90 -25.29 13.02 -12.43
CA ILE A 90 -26.08 14.01 -11.70
C ILE A 90 -25.38 15.36 -11.88
N GLN A 91 -26.14 16.40 -12.24
CA GLN A 91 -25.61 17.74 -12.52
C GLN A 91 -24.71 18.30 -11.40
N LYS A 92 -25.14 18.17 -10.14
CA LYS A 92 -24.38 18.63 -8.96
C LYS A 92 -23.01 17.98 -8.85
N ASP A 93 -22.95 16.67 -9.06
CA ASP A 93 -21.72 15.89 -8.94
C ASP A 93 -20.74 16.24 -10.06
N ILE A 94 -21.25 16.38 -11.29
CA ILE A 94 -20.46 16.78 -12.46
C ILE A 94 -19.89 18.19 -12.27
N GLN A 95 -20.70 19.13 -11.78
CA GLN A 95 -20.25 20.47 -11.45
C GLN A 95 -19.16 20.45 -10.37
N THR A 96 -19.34 19.64 -9.32
CA THR A 96 -18.37 19.48 -8.23
C THR A 96 -17.05 18.89 -8.74
N ALA A 97 -17.10 17.89 -9.61
CA ALA A 97 -15.91 17.32 -10.23
C ALA A 97 -15.17 18.35 -11.08
N TYR A 98 -15.90 19.11 -11.93
CA TYR A 98 -15.33 20.20 -12.72
C TYR A 98 -14.68 21.27 -11.83
N ASP A 99 -15.35 21.71 -10.78
CA ASP A 99 -14.83 22.74 -9.87
C ASP A 99 -13.54 22.33 -9.16
N ALA A 100 -13.36 21.04 -8.91
CA ALA A 100 -12.12 20.49 -8.36
C ALA A 100 -10.99 20.49 -9.40
N ILE A 101 -11.26 20.04 -10.63
CA ILE A 101 -10.20 19.80 -11.64
C ILE A 101 -9.89 20.98 -12.55
N LYS A 102 -10.76 21.99 -12.67
CA LYS A 102 -10.66 23.10 -13.65
C LYS A 102 -9.36 23.90 -13.63
N SER A 103 -8.58 23.80 -12.56
CA SER A 103 -7.28 24.46 -12.43
C SER A 103 -6.14 23.72 -13.15
N ALA A 104 -6.31 22.44 -13.48
CA ALA A 104 -5.36 21.68 -14.28
C ALA A 104 -5.41 22.11 -15.74
N GLN A 105 -4.24 22.22 -16.38
CA GLN A 105 -4.12 22.62 -17.78
C GLN A 105 -4.86 21.65 -18.71
N ASN A 106 -4.73 20.34 -18.44
CA ASN A 106 -5.51 19.30 -19.07
C ASN A 106 -6.38 18.66 -17.99
N HIS A 107 -7.70 18.64 -18.19
CA HIS A 107 -8.64 18.07 -17.24
C HIS A 107 -9.75 17.29 -17.97
N ARG A 108 -10.27 16.26 -17.30
CA ARG A 108 -11.30 15.36 -17.83
C ARG A 108 -12.41 15.14 -16.80
N ILE A 109 -13.65 15.14 -17.25
CA ILE A 109 -14.77 14.69 -16.43
C ILE A 109 -15.06 13.24 -16.79
N HIS A 110 -15.02 12.35 -15.80
CA HIS A 110 -15.48 10.98 -15.96
C HIS A 110 -16.85 10.85 -15.28
N THR A 111 -17.89 10.61 -16.09
CA THR A 111 -19.25 10.36 -15.58
C THR A 111 -19.71 8.93 -15.84
N PHE A 112 -20.50 8.36 -14.95
CA PHE A 112 -20.95 6.98 -15.07
C PHE A 112 -22.42 6.78 -14.68
N LEU A 113 -23.02 5.73 -15.25
CA LEU A 113 -24.36 5.27 -14.94
C LEU A 113 -24.47 3.76 -15.17
N ALA A 114 -25.09 3.04 -14.23
CA ALA A 114 -25.30 1.60 -14.35
C ALA A 114 -26.26 1.26 -15.49
N THR A 115 -25.91 0.27 -16.31
CA THR A 115 -26.69 -0.12 -17.50
C THR A 115 -27.20 -1.55 -17.50
N SER A 116 -26.74 -2.43 -16.59
CA SER A 116 -27.24 -3.80 -16.57
C SER A 116 -28.63 -3.87 -15.94
N ASP A 117 -29.46 -4.80 -16.42
CA ASP A 117 -30.85 -4.91 -15.99
C ASP A 117 -30.97 -5.11 -14.48
N ILE A 118 -30.05 -5.88 -13.88
CA ILE A 118 -30.00 -6.08 -12.41
C ILE A 118 -29.81 -4.76 -11.65
N HIS A 119 -28.98 -3.85 -12.17
CA HIS A 119 -28.76 -2.54 -11.56
C HIS A 119 -29.93 -1.59 -11.85
N LEU A 120 -30.49 -1.62 -13.05
CA LEU A 120 -31.66 -0.82 -13.41
C LEU A 120 -32.88 -1.17 -12.54
N GLU A 121 -33.13 -2.46 -12.34
CA GLU A 121 -34.27 -2.98 -11.56
C GLU A 121 -34.07 -2.79 -10.05
N HIS A 122 -32.92 -3.23 -9.51
CA HIS A 122 -32.77 -3.34 -8.05
C HIS A 122 -32.02 -2.18 -7.40
N LYS A 123 -31.08 -1.51 -8.10
CA LYS A 123 -30.30 -0.38 -7.54
C LYS A 123 -30.94 0.96 -7.88
N LEU A 124 -31.18 1.21 -9.17
CA LEU A 124 -31.60 2.53 -9.66
C LEU A 124 -33.12 2.69 -9.71
N LYS A 125 -33.87 1.59 -9.91
CA LYS A 125 -35.33 1.57 -10.06
C LYS A 125 -35.81 2.48 -11.19
N ILE A 126 -35.16 2.39 -12.35
CA ILE A 126 -35.48 3.18 -13.54
C ILE A 126 -35.60 2.27 -14.77
N SER A 127 -36.35 2.72 -15.79
CA SER A 127 -36.42 2.02 -17.08
C SER A 127 -35.16 2.24 -17.93
N ARG A 128 -34.97 1.42 -18.97
CA ARG A 128 -33.90 1.58 -19.96
C ARG A 128 -33.98 2.94 -20.68
N GLU A 129 -35.19 3.44 -20.97
CA GLU A 129 -35.41 4.76 -21.59
C GLU A 129 -35.01 5.90 -20.65
N GLN A 130 -35.36 5.80 -19.37
CA GLN A 130 -34.94 6.77 -18.36
C GLN A 130 -33.42 6.76 -18.16
N CYS A 131 -32.79 5.58 -18.19
CA CYS A 131 -31.34 5.44 -18.14
C CYS A 131 -30.67 6.14 -19.34
N LEU A 132 -31.16 5.88 -20.56
CA LEU A 132 -30.67 6.53 -21.78
C LEU A 132 -30.77 8.05 -21.70
N GLN A 133 -31.94 8.58 -21.33
CA GLN A 133 -32.16 10.02 -21.22
C GLN A 133 -31.21 10.66 -20.21
N ARG A 134 -31.04 10.02 -19.05
CA ARG A 134 -30.13 10.50 -18.00
C ARG A 134 -28.66 10.49 -18.44
N ALA A 135 -28.24 9.49 -19.21
CA ALA A 135 -26.89 9.44 -19.76
C ALA A 135 -26.63 10.56 -20.79
N ILE A 136 -27.62 10.85 -21.66
CA ILE A 136 -27.54 11.97 -22.61
C ILE A 136 -27.44 13.30 -21.86
N GLU A 137 -28.31 13.53 -20.87
CA GLU A 137 -28.33 14.77 -20.08
C GLU A 137 -27.02 14.98 -19.31
N SER A 138 -26.46 13.93 -18.70
CA SER A 138 -25.22 14.03 -17.93
C SER A 138 -24.03 14.38 -18.83
N VAL A 139 -23.90 13.71 -19.98
CA VAL A 139 -22.81 13.97 -20.93
C VAL A 139 -22.97 15.34 -21.59
N THR A 140 -24.19 15.74 -21.95
CA THR A 140 -24.48 17.08 -22.50
C THR A 140 -24.09 18.17 -21.49
N PHE A 141 -24.42 17.98 -20.21
CA PHE A 141 -24.04 18.93 -19.17
C PHE A 141 -22.53 18.95 -18.96
N ALA A 142 -21.86 17.79 -18.88
CA ALA A 142 -20.40 17.72 -18.79
C ALA A 142 -19.73 18.44 -19.98
N LYS A 143 -20.31 18.34 -21.19
CA LYS A 143 -19.80 19.02 -22.39
C LYS A 143 -19.89 20.53 -22.35
N SER A 144 -20.87 21.07 -21.62
CA SER A 144 -20.96 22.50 -21.39
C SER A 144 -19.84 23.05 -20.48
N LEU A 145 -19.16 22.18 -19.72
CA LEU A 145 -18.11 22.54 -18.77
C LEU A 145 -16.70 22.17 -19.25
N CYS A 146 -16.54 21.00 -19.87
CA CYS A 146 -15.26 20.42 -20.25
C CYS A 146 -15.29 19.82 -21.65
N SER A 147 -14.14 19.85 -22.35
CA SER A 147 -14.04 19.32 -23.71
C SER A 147 -13.74 17.82 -23.76
N ASP A 148 -13.05 17.28 -22.76
CA ASP A 148 -12.67 15.86 -22.63
C ASP A 148 -13.59 15.18 -21.59
N ILE A 149 -14.41 14.26 -22.07
CA ILE A 149 -15.48 13.61 -21.31
C ILE A 149 -15.39 12.11 -21.52
N GLU A 150 -15.31 11.41 -20.41
CA GLU A 150 -15.39 9.96 -20.38
C GLU A 150 -16.75 9.53 -19.82
N PHE A 151 -17.37 8.57 -20.50
CA PHE A 151 -18.61 7.95 -20.04
C PHE A 151 -18.42 6.45 -19.82
N SER A 152 -18.82 5.98 -18.64
CA SER A 152 -18.83 4.57 -18.28
C SER A 152 -20.25 4.05 -18.08
N PRO A 153 -20.75 3.12 -18.93
CA PRO A 153 -21.80 2.20 -18.54
C PRO A 153 -21.31 1.28 -17.40
N GLU A 154 -21.60 1.61 -16.14
CA GLU A 154 -21.26 0.75 -15.00
C GLU A 154 -21.92 -0.63 -15.18
N ASP A 155 -21.15 -1.69 -14.93
CA ASP A 155 -21.54 -3.10 -15.15
C ASP A 155 -21.79 -3.45 -16.64
N ALA A 156 -21.06 -2.81 -17.56
CA ALA A 156 -21.14 -3.07 -19.00
C ALA A 156 -20.93 -4.54 -19.37
N ALA A 157 -19.97 -5.23 -18.75
CA ALA A 157 -19.69 -6.63 -19.03
C ALA A 157 -20.89 -7.58 -18.84
N ARG A 158 -21.89 -7.20 -18.06
CA ARG A 158 -23.13 -7.96 -17.82
C ARG A 158 -24.38 -7.28 -18.37
N SER A 159 -24.22 -6.15 -19.05
CA SER A 159 -25.31 -5.43 -19.70
C SER A 159 -25.67 -6.07 -21.03
N ASP A 160 -26.92 -5.89 -21.47
CA ASP A 160 -27.37 -6.27 -22.80
C ASP A 160 -26.56 -5.52 -23.88
N PRO A 161 -25.81 -6.21 -24.77
CA PRO A 161 -24.98 -5.57 -25.79
C PRO A 161 -25.76 -4.65 -26.74
N GLU A 162 -27.01 -4.96 -27.08
CA GLU A 162 -27.81 -4.10 -27.96
C GLU A 162 -28.20 -2.79 -27.26
N PHE A 163 -28.46 -2.85 -25.96
CA PHE A 163 -28.75 -1.68 -25.15
C PHE A 163 -27.50 -0.82 -24.95
N LEU A 164 -26.34 -1.45 -24.73
CA LEU A 164 -25.06 -0.75 -24.69
C LEU A 164 -24.80 0.00 -26.00
N VAL A 165 -24.97 -0.63 -27.16
CA VAL A 165 -24.81 0.05 -28.46
C VAL A 165 -25.67 1.31 -28.54
N LYS A 166 -26.93 1.25 -28.10
CA LYS A 166 -27.85 2.40 -28.09
C LYS A 166 -27.39 3.52 -27.16
N ILE A 167 -27.01 3.19 -25.92
CA ILE A 167 -26.51 4.19 -24.96
C ILE A 167 -25.22 4.82 -25.47
N LEU A 168 -24.25 4.01 -25.88
CA LEU A 168 -22.94 4.47 -26.32
C LEU A 168 -23.05 5.41 -27.54
N ALA A 169 -23.90 5.06 -28.51
CA ALA A 169 -24.17 5.93 -29.66
C ALA A 169 -24.74 7.29 -29.24
N ALA A 170 -25.69 7.29 -28.31
CA ALA A 170 -26.34 8.51 -27.84
C ALA A 170 -25.40 9.40 -27.04
N VAL A 171 -24.52 8.83 -26.20
CA VAL A 171 -23.53 9.64 -25.46
C VAL A 171 -22.41 10.17 -26.36
N ILE A 172 -22.04 9.45 -27.43
CA ILE A 172 -21.13 9.98 -28.45
C ILE A 172 -21.75 11.24 -29.09
N GLU A 173 -23.03 11.18 -29.48
CA GLU A 173 -23.73 12.32 -30.06
C GLU A 173 -23.85 13.49 -29.05
N ALA A 174 -24.07 13.19 -27.77
CA ALA A 174 -24.10 14.18 -26.70
C ALA A 174 -22.74 14.84 -26.42
N GLY A 175 -21.64 14.22 -26.84
CA GLY A 175 -20.29 14.82 -26.80
C GLY A 175 -19.23 14.06 -26.01
N ALA A 176 -19.47 12.79 -25.64
CA ALA A 176 -18.44 11.94 -25.04
C ALA A 176 -17.24 11.76 -26.00
N THR A 177 -16.02 11.84 -25.46
CA THR A 177 -14.77 11.68 -26.21
C THR A 177 -14.09 10.34 -25.94
N THR A 178 -14.39 9.73 -24.79
CA THR A 178 -13.90 8.42 -24.38
C THR A 178 -15.07 7.58 -23.85
N LEU A 179 -15.13 6.31 -24.25
CA LEU A 179 -16.10 5.33 -23.75
C LEU A 179 -15.35 4.24 -23.00
N ASN A 180 -15.59 4.13 -21.71
CA ASN A 180 -14.99 3.09 -20.88
C ASN A 180 -15.97 1.94 -20.66
N ILE A 181 -15.50 0.72 -20.91
CA ILE A 181 -16.31 -0.49 -20.85
C ILE A 181 -15.86 -1.33 -19.64
N PRO A 182 -16.45 -1.13 -18.45
CA PRO A 182 -15.99 -1.82 -17.26
C PRO A 182 -16.45 -3.28 -17.19
N ASP A 183 -15.54 -4.19 -16.81
CA ASP A 183 -15.86 -5.47 -16.20
C ASP A 183 -15.89 -5.28 -14.67
N THR A 184 -16.93 -4.59 -14.22
CA THR A 184 -17.09 -4.07 -12.84
C THR A 184 -16.91 -5.13 -11.76
N VAL A 185 -17.26 -6.38 -12.06
CA VAL A 185 -17.19 -7.50 -11.11
C VAL A 185 -16.14 -8.55 -11.50
N GLY A 186 -15.29 -8.28 -12.51
CA GLY A 186 -14.23 -9.20 -12.93
C GLY A 186 -14.72 -10.58 -13.37
N TYR A 187 -15.87 -10.66 -14.04
CA TYR A 187 -16.56 -11.93 -14.35
C TYR A 187 -16.23 -12.49 -15.73
N LYS A 188 -15.91 -11.66 -16.71
CA LYS A 188 -15.72 -12.11 -18.08
C LYS A 188 -14.43 -12.90 -18.23
N THR A 189 -14.42 -13.85 -19.15
CA THR A 189 -13.16 -14.44 -19.64
C THR A 189 -12.53 -13.53 -20.70
N PRO A 190 -11.22 -13.69 -21.00
CA PRO A 190 -10.54 -12.83 -21.98
C PRO A 190 -11.18 -12.89 -23.38
N LEU A 191 -11.64 -14.07 -23.80
CA LEU A 191 -12.32 -14.23 -25.09
C LEU A 191 -13.65 -13.45 -25.11
N GLU A 192 -14.51 -13.65 -24.10
CA GLU A 192 -15.81 -12.97 -24.05
C GLU A 192 -15.66 -11.45 -23.93
N TYR A 193 -14.66 -10.97 -23.18
CA TYR A 193 -14.42 -9.53 -23.03
C TYR A 193 -13.88 -8.92 -24.33
N GLY A 194 -12.94 -9.59 -25.00
CA GLY A 194 -12.46 -9.16 -26.32
C GLY A 194 -13.58 -9.13 -27.37
N GLU A 195 -14.42 -10.16 -27.40
CA GLU A 195 -15.60 -10.22 -28.28
C GLU A 195 -16.58 -9.08 -28.00
N LEU A 196 -16.83 -8.75 -26.72
CA LEU A 196 -17.67 -7.60 -26.35
C LEU A 196 -17.08 -6.29 -26.87
N ILE A 197 -15.80 -6.01 -26.63
CA ILE A 197 -15.13 -4.79 -27.10
C ILE A 197 -15.20 -4.71 -28.63
N SER A 198 -14.86 -5.79 -29.34
CA SER A 198 -14.93 -5.82 -30.80
C SER A 198 -16.35 -5.62 -31.32
N TYR A 199 -17.35 -6.19 -30.65
CA TYR A 199 -18.76 -6.01 -31.00
C TYR A 199 -19.20 -4.56 -30.82
N LEU A 200 -18.88 -3.92 -29.71
CA LEU A 200 -19.26 -2.52 -29.45
C LEU A 200 -18.60 -1.57 -30.44
N ILE A 201 -17.29 -1.70 -30.69
CA ILE A 201 -16.57 -0.89 -31.68
C ILE A 201 -17.21 -1.03 -33.07
N LYS A 202 -17.57 -2.26 -33.47
CA LYS A 202 -18.15 -2.53 -34.79
C LYS A 202 -19.57 -1.99 -34.95
N ASN A 203 -20.38 -2.05 -33.91
CA ASN A 203 -21.82 -1.82 -34.01
C ASN A 203 -22.30 -0.46 -33.49
N THR A 204 -21.48 0.28 -32.74
CA THR A 204 -21.84 1.61 -32.22
C THR A 204 -21.60 2.70 -33.26
N PRO A 205 -22.65 3.43 -33.72
CA PRO A 205 -22.48 4.61 -34.57
C PRO A 205 -21.56 5.66 -33.93
N GLY A 206 -20.60 6.17 -34.72
CA GLY A 206 -19.61 7.15 -34.25
C GLY A 206 -18.44 6.54 -33.47
N SER A 207 -18.28 5.22 -33.48
CA SER A 207 -17.19 4.52 -32.80
C SER A 207 -15.78 4.95 -33.22
N ASP A 208 -15.63 5.52 -34.40
CA ASP A 208 -14.39 6.06 -34.96
C ASP A 208 -14.01 7.45 -34.40
N LYS A 209 -14.92 8.11 -33.68
CA LYS A 209 -14.74 9.48 -33.15
C LYS A 209 -14.31 9.51 -31.68
N VAL A 210 -14.25 8.36 -31.03
CA VAL A 210 -13.99 8.24 -29.59
C VAL A 210 -12.86 7.27 -29.30
N ILE A 211 -12.27 7.41 -28.13
CA ILE A 211 -11.32 6.45 -27.58
C ILE A 211 -12.10 5.37 -26.83
N TRP A 212 -11.79 4.11 -27.10
CA TRP A 212 -12.32 2.98 -26.36
C TRP A 212 -11.39 2.62 -25.20
N SER A 213 -11.93 2.63 -23.98
CA SER A 213 -11.24 2.32 -22.72
C SER A 213 -11.74 1.01 -22.13
N THR A 214 -10.86 0.28 -21.45
CA THR A 214 -11.18 -0.93 -20.68
C THR A 214 -10.90 -0.70 -19.20
N HIS A 215 -11.80 -1.13 -18.33
CA HIS A 215 -11.64 -1.10 -16.88
C HIS A 215 -12.03 -2.46 -16.28
N CYS A 216 -11.06 -3.34 -16.07
CA CYS A 216 -11.34 -4.69 -15.58
C CYS A 216 -10.95 -4.85 -14.11
N HIS A 217 -11.88 -5.39 -13.30
CA HIS A 217 -11.62 -5.86 -11.95
C HIS A 217 -11.15 -7.33 -11.93
N ASP A 218 -10.56 -7.75 -10.81
CA ASP A 218 -9.80 -9.00 -10.71
C ASP A 218 -10.47 -10.11 -9.89
N ASP A 219 -11.80 -10.08 -9.73
CA ASP A 219 -12.53 -11.04 -8.89
C ASP A 219 -12.28 -12.53 -9.25
N LEU A 220 -11.97 -12.83 -10.52
CA LEU A 220 -11.57 -14.17 -10.99
C LEU A 220 -10.07 -14.31 -11.32
N GLY A 221 -9.24 -13.31 -11.03
CA GLY A 221 -7.80 -13.33 -11.34
C GLY A 221 -7.48 -13.18 -12.84
N LEU A 222 -8.37 -12.55 -13.61
CA LEU A 222 -8.29 -12.42 -15.07
C LEU A 222 -8.20 -10.96 -15.56
N ALA A 223 -8.08 -9.96 -14.68
CA ALA A 223 -8.16 -8.55 -15.04
C ALA A 223 -7.10 -8.14 -16.08
N THR A 224 -5.83 -8.50 -15.86
CA THR A 224 -4.74 -8.25 -16.80
C THR A 224 -4.99 -8.93 -18.15
N ALA A 225 -5.47 -10.17 -18.15
CA ALA A 225 -5.75 -10.91 -19.38
C ALA A 225 -6.93 -10.31 -20.16
N ASN A 226 -8.00 -9.90 -19.47
CA ASN A 226 -9.16 -9.24 -20.06
C ASN A 226 -8.77 -7.89 -20.68
N THR A 227 -7.98 -7.08 -19.96
CA THR A 227 -7.48 -5.80 -20.47
C THR A 227 -6.63 -5.98 -21.73
N LEU A 228 -5.72 -6.96 -21.77
CA LEU A 228 -4.91 -7.26 -22.95
C LEU A 228 -5.76 -7.78 -24.13
N ALA A 229 -6.84 -8.53 -23.86
CA ALA A 229 -7.80 -8.94 -24.88
C ALA A 229 -8.58 -7.75 -25.44
N GLY A 230 -8.98 -6.80 -24.59
CA GLY A 230 -9.62 -5.56 -25.01
C GLY A 230 -8.71 -4.68 -25.89
N ILE A 231 -7.43 -4.55 -25.53
CA ILE A 231 -6.41 -3.88 -26.37
C ILE A 231 -6.31 -4.54 -27.74
N SER A 232 -6.21 -5.88 -27.76
CA SER A 232 -6.13 -6.65 -29.00
C SER A 232 -7.38 -6.51 -29.87
N SER A 233 -8.51 -6.16 -29.26
CA SER A 233 -9.81 -5.97 -29.91
C SER A 233 -10.08 -4.52 -30.32
N GLY A 234 -9.13 -3.60 -30.09
CA GLY A 234 -9.18 -2.22 -30.57
C GLY A 234 -9.22 -1.14 -29.49
N ALA A 235 -9.27 -1.50 -28.21
CA ALA A 235 -9.18 -0.51 -27.13
C ALA A 235 -7.82 0.20 -27.15
N CYS A 236 -7.86 1.53 -27.00
CA CYS A 236 -6.68 2.40 -27.05
C CYS A 236 -6.47 3.19 -25.74
N GLN A 237 -7.31 2.96 -24.73
CA GLN A 237 -7.09 3.38 -23.34
C GLN A 237 -7.29 2.17 -22.42
N VAL A 238 -6.57 2.16 -21.29
CA VAL A 238 -6.78 1.20 -20.21
C VAL A 238 -6.82 1.92 -18.88
N GLU A 239 -7.75 1.54 -18.03
CA GLU A 239 -7.88 1.99 -16.65
C GLU A 239 -7.27 0.93 -15.72
N VAL A 240 -6.23 1.37 -15.01
CA VAL A 240 -5.35 0.49 -14.24
C VAL A 240 -4.99 1.12 -12.90
N THR A 241 -4.45 0.33 -11.99
CA THR A 241 -3.86 0.84 -10.75
C THR A 241 -2.46 0.28 -10.55
N MET A 242 -1.60 1.05 -9.89
CA MET A 242 -0.31 0.55 -9.45
C MET A 242 -0.53 -0.58 -8.44
N ASN A 243 0.19 -1.69 -8.59
CA ASN A 243 0.08 -2.88 -7.76
C ASN A 243 -1.25 -3.65 -7.90
N GLY A 244 -2.19 -3.22 -8.76
CA GLY A 244 -3.51 -3.83 -8.90
C GLY A 244 -4.43 -3.59 -7.70
N ILE A 245 -4.21 -2.54 -6.90
CA ILE A 245 -5.11 -2.21 -5.78
C ILE A 245 -6.48 -1.73 -6.29
N GLY A 246 -7.53 -1.91 -5.50
CA GLY A 246 -8.90 -1.59 -5.89
C GLY A 246 -9.95 -2.27 -5.04
N GLU A 247 -11.22 -2.06 -5.38
CA GLU A 247 -12.30 -2.79 -4.71
C GLU A 247 -12.12 -4.33 -4.79
N ARG A 248 -12.44 -5.01 -3.69
CA ARG A 248 -12.46 -6.49 -3.56
C ARG A 248 -11.10 -7.13 -3.88
N ALA A 249 -10.97 -7.74 -5.05
CA ALA A 249 -9.75 -8.38 -5.54
C ALA A 249 -8.80 -7.40 -6.24
N GLY A 250 -9.28 -6.17 -6.53
CA GLY A 250 -8.49 -5.12 -7.14
C GLY A 250 -8.87 -4.80 -8.58
N ASN A 251 -8.10 -3.89 -9.16
CA ASN A 251 -8.18 -3.50 -10.57
C ASN A 251 -7.05 -4.17 -11.36
N THR A 252 -7.11 -4.04 -12.67
CA THR A 252 -5.99 -4.42 -13.54
C THR A 252 -4.70 -3.70 -13.12
N ALA A 253 -3.63 -4.46 -12.94
CA ALA A 253 -2.32 -3.94 -12.54
C ALA A 253 -1.61 -3.22 -13.69
N LEU A 254 -1.24 -1.94 -13.47
CA LEU A 254 -0.57 -1.09 -14.45
C LEU A 254 0.72 -1.72 -14.96
N GLU A 255 1.59 -2.15 -14.04
CA GLU A 255 2.90 -2.71 -14.36
C GLU A 255 2.82 -4.00 -15.19
N GLU A 256 1.77 -4.80 -15.01
CA GLU A 256 1.58 -6.05 -15.73
C GLU A 256 1.16 -5.79 -17.18
N VAL A 257 0.20 -4.90 -17.41
CA VAL A 257 -0.25 -4.54 -18.78
C VAL A 257 0.90 -3.90 -19.56
N VAL A 258 1.60 -2.94 -18.95
CA VAL A 258 2.70 -2.25 -19.61
C VAL A 258 3.83 -3.21 -19.96
N MET A 259 4.24 -4.09 -19.03
CA MET A 259 5.33 -5.05 -19.31
C MET A 259 4.94 -6.12 -20.32
N ASN A 260 3.66 -6.51 -20.42
CA ASN A 260 3.21 -7.38 -21.50
C ASN A 260 3.39 -6.72 -22.87
N ILE A 261 3.01 -5.44 -23.01
CA ILE A 261 3.18 -4.69 -24.26
C ILE A 261 4.67 -4.46 -24.56
N HIS A 262 5.46 -4.15 -23.53
CA HIS A 262 6.90 -3.90 -23.64
C HIS A 262 7.66 -5.13 -24.14
N THR A 263 7.36 -6.31 -23.59
CA THR A 263 8.02 -7.58 -23.92
C THR A 263 7.52 -8.21 -25.22
N HIS A 264 6.36 -7.77 -25.73
CA HIS A 264 5.76 -8.25 -26.97
C HIS A 264 5.56 -7.12 -28.00
N PRO A 265 6.64 -6.50 -28.50
CA PRO A 265 6.57 -5.32 -29.37
C PRO A 265 5.87 -5.57 -30.72
N ASN A 266 5.65 -6.82 -31.12
CA ASN A 266 4.99 -7.16 -32.38
C ASN A 266 3.56 -7.72 -32.21
N THR A 267 3.12 -8.02 -31.00
CA THR A 267 1.83 -8.68 -30.74
C THR A 267 0.68 -7.69 -30.66
N TYR A 268 0.85 -6.61 -29.88
CA TYR A 268 -0.22 -5.66 -29.63
C TYR A 268 -0.23 -4.51 -30.66
N PRO A 269 -1.42 -4.04 -31.08
CA PRO A 269 -1.57 -2.96 -32.06
C PRO A 269 -1.28 -1.55 -31.47
N VAL A 270 -0.69 -1.49 -30.28
CA VAL A 270 -0.41 -0.26 -29.55
C VAL A 270 1.05 -0.16 -29.09
N TYR A 271 1.45 1.03 -28.67
CA TYR A 271 2.69 1.32 -27.96
C TYR A 271 2.41 2.20 -26.72
N HIS A 272 3.26 2.14 -25.70
CA HIS A 272 3.15 2.98 -24.49
C HIS A 272 4.34 3.95 -24.37
N THR A 273 4.20 4.97 -23.54
CA THR A 273 5.28 5.93 -23.20
C THR A 273 5.74 5.85 -21.74
N ILE A 274 5.22 4.89 -20.98
CA ILE A 274 5.57 4.68 -19.56
C ILE A 274 7.07 4.41 -19.37
N ASN A 275 7.66 5.09 -18.38
CA ASN A 275 9.03 4.84 -17.93
C ASN A 275 9.06 3.64 -16.98
N THR A 276 9.17 2.44 -17.54
CA THR A 276 9.12 1.17 -16.78
C THR A 276 10.18 1.08 -15.68
N ARG A 277 11.31 1.79 -15.80
CA ARG A 277 12.39 1.82 -14.78
C ARG A 277 11.95 2.44 -13.45
N LEU A 278 10.79 3.09 -13.40
CA LEU A 278 10.23 3.65 -12.18
C LEU A 278 9.26 2.70 -11.46
N PHE A 279 8.90 1.53 -12.03
CA PHE A 279 7.91 0.63 -11.43
C PHE A 279 8.23 0.21 -10.00
N ALA A 280 9.45 -0.23 -9.72
CA ALA A 280 9.83 -0.64 -8.36
C ALA A 280 9.67 0.50 -7.35
N SER A 281 10.08 1.72 -7.72
CA SER A 281 9.95 2.90 -6.84
C SER A 281 8.50 3.35 -6.66
N THR A 282 7.69 3.34 -7.72
CA THR A 282 6.27 3.70 -7.67
C THR A 282 5.47 2.66 -6.89
N SER A 283 5.72 1.36 -7.13
CA SER A 283 5.12 0.25 -6.38
C SER A 283 5.33 0.41 -4.88
N ARG A 284 6.57 0.71 -4.48
CA ARG A 284 6.96 0.89 -3.08
C ARG A 284 6.29 2.11 -2.47
N LEU A 285 6.31 3.27 -3.15
CA LEU A 285 5.64 4.47 -2.66
C LEU A 285 4.15 4.22 -2.42
N VAL A 286 3.46 3.58 -3.37
CA VAL A 286 2.04 3.25 -3.23
C VAL A 286 1.83 2.26 -2.08
N SER A 287 2.67 1.22 -1.95
CA SER A 287 2.59 0.25 -0.86
C SER A 287 2.80 0.90 0.52
N ASP A 288 3.81 1.76 0.65
CA ASP A 288 4.17 2.44 1.90
C ASP A 288 3.07 3.40 2.35
N LEU A 289 2.50 4.18 1.42
CA LEU A 289 1.49 5.19 1.75
C LEU A 289 0.07 4.61 1.89
N SER A 290 -0.27 3.60 1.10
CA SER A 290 -1.59 2.94 1.22
C SER A 290 -1.65 1.92 2.35
N GLY A 291 -0.50 1.44 2.85
CA GLY A 291 -0.42 0.32 3.77
C GLY A 291 -0.67 -1.05 3.13
N MET A 292 -0.96 -1.12 1.83
CA MET A 292 -1.20 -2.36 1.10
C MET A 292 0.13 -3.02 0.73
N ILE A 293 0.48 -4.09 1.45
CA ILE A 293 1.73 -4.82 1.24
C ILE A 293 1.67 -5.58 -0.10
N VAL A 294 2.69 -5.36 -0.94
CA VAL A 294 2.88 -6.10 -2.19
C VAL A 294 3.22 -7.56 -1.90
N GLN A 295 2.48 -8.49 -2.53
CA GLN A 295 2.77 -9.91 -2.41
C GLN A 295 4.20 -10.23 -2.90
N PRO A 296 4.98 -11.06 -2.19
CA PRO A 296 6.37 -11.33 -2.55
C PRO A 296 6.56 -11.83 -3.98
N ASN A 297 5.63 -12.64 -4.47
CA ASN A 297 5.63 -13.27 -5.79
C ASN A 297 4.76 -12.53 -6.81
N LYS A 298 4.32 -11.29 -6.52
CA LYS A 298 3.59 -10.48 -7.50
C LYS A 298 4.42 -10.28 -8.77
N ALA A 299 3.78 -10.39 -9.93
CA ALA A 299 4.43 -10.16 -11.21
C ALA A 299 5.06 -8.76 -11.26
N ILE A 300 6.22 -8.66 -11.93
CA ILE A 300 6.98 -7.43 -12.21
C ILE A 300 7.61 -6.75 -10.97
N VAL A 301 6.86 -6.52 -9.90
CA VAL A 301 7.29 -5.69 -8.76
C VAL A 301 7.46 -6.46 -7.45
N GLY A 302 7.07 -7.74 -7.40
CA GLY A 302 7.26 -8.58 -6.22
C GLY A 302 8.74 -8.79 -5.89
N ARG A 303 9.08 -8.79 -4.60
CA ARG A 303 10.48 -8.96 -4.14
C ARG A 303 11.15 -10.27 -4.60
N ASN A 304 10.35 -11.30 -4.91
CA ASN A 304 10.81 -12.59 -5.40
C ASN A 304 10.77 -12.70 -6.93
N ALA A 305 10.27 -11.70 -7.68
CA ALA A 305 10.01 -11.80 -9.12
C ALA A 305 11.27 -12.06 -9.97
N PHE A 306 12.46 -11.72 -9.46
CA PHE A 306 13.74 -11.90 -10.14
C PHE A 306 14.74 -12.75 -9.34
N LEU A 307 14.27 -13.48 -8.32
CA LEU A 307 15.14 -14.33 -7.49
C LEU A 307 15.10 -15.78 -7.97
N HIS A 308 16.28 -16.41 -8.07
CA HIS A 308 16.44 -17.82 -8.45
C HIS A 308 17.02 -18.62 -7.29
N GLU A 309 16.23 -19.52 -6.69
CA GLU A 309 16.68 -20.38 -5.58
C GLU A 309 17.30 -21.70 -6.07
N SER A 310 16.79 -22.25 -7.17
CA SER A 310 17.27 -23.53 -7.72
C SER A 310 18.69 -23.39 -8.27
N GLY A 311 19.61 -24.26 -7.83
CA GLY A 311 21.00 -24.27 -8.31
C GLY A 311 21.13 -24.48 -9.82
N ILE A 312 20.18 -25.19 -10.45
CA ILE A 312 20.15 -25.37 -11.91
C ILE A 312 19.78 -24.06 -12.61
N HIS A 313 18.85 -23.29 -12.03
CA HIS A 313 18.47 -21.98 -12.57
C HIS A 313 19.60 -20.96 -12.38
N GLN A 314 20.26 -20.97 -11.22
CA GLN A 314 21.42 -20.12 -10.96
C GLN A 314 22.55 -20.37 -11.96
N ASP A 315 22.91 -21.64 -12.20
CA ASP A 315 23.91 -22.00 -13.21
C ASP A 315 23.50 -21.55 -14.63
N GLY A 316 22.22 -21.70 -14.99
CA GLY A 316 21.67 -21.19 -16.24
C GLY A 316 21.81 -19.68 -16.39
N VAL A 317 21.34 -18.90 -15.40
CA VAL A 317 21.41 -17.44 -15.39
C VAL A 317 22.84 -16.92 -15.37
N LEU A 318 23.77 -17.60 -14.68
CA LEU A 318 25.19 -17.26 -14.67
C LEU A 318 25.83 -17.44 -16.05
N LYS A 319 25.39 -18.43 -16.84
CA LYS A 319 25.87 -18.67 -18.20
C LYS A 319 25.23 -17.70 -19.19
N ASN A 320 23.92 -17.52 -19.12
CA ASN A 320 23.18 -16.53 -19.88
C ASN A 320 21.88 -16.19 -19.12
N LYS A 321 21.73 -14.92 -18.71
CA LYS A 321 20.54 -14.45 -17.97
C LYS A 321 19.23 -14.71 -18.72
N GLU A 322 19.24 -14.64 -20.06
CA GLU A 322 18.06 -14.82 -20.90
C GLU A 322 17.45 -16.23 -20.83
N THR A 323 18.14 -17.22 -20.24
CA THR A 323 17.59 -18.58 -20.09
C THR A 323 16.36 -18.61 -19.18
N TYR A 324 16.27 -17.69 -18.21
CA TYR A 324 15.16 -17.62 -17.25
C TYR A 324 14.64 -16.19 -17.03
N GLU A 325 15.37 -15.15 -17.43
CA GLU A 325 14.98 -13.76 -17.27
C GLU A 325 14.47 -13.18 -18.60
N ILE A 326 13.15 -13.16 -18.80
CA ILE A 326 12.51 -12.50 -19.96
C ILE A 326 12.44 -10.97 -19.80
N ILE A 327 12.65 -10.48 -18.58
CA ILE A 327 12.68 -9.07 -18.21
C ILE A 327 13.94 -8.88 -17.38
N ARG A 328 14.76 -7.89 -17.74
CA ARG A 328 15.92 -7.54 -16.92
C ARG A 328 15.44 -6.75 -15.70
N PRO A 329 15.93 -7.06 -14.48
CA PRO A 329 15.53 -6.34 -13.27
C PRO A 329 15.65 -4.81 -13.39
N GLU A 330 16.69 -4.33 -14.05
CA GLU A 330 16.92 -2.90 -14.27
C GLU A 330 15.89 -2.22 -15.17
N ASP A 331 15.18 -2.97 -16.03
CA ASP A 331 14.14 -2.42 -16.90
C ASP A 331 12.87 -2.06 -16.13
N VAL A 332 12.71 -2.59 -14.91
CA VAL A 332 11.60 -2.30 -14.00
C VAL A 332 12.02 -1.52 -12.74
N GLY A 333 13.28 -1.07 -12.70
CA GLY A 333 13.84 -0.30 -11.58
C GLY A 333 14.35 -1.15 -10.42
N VAL A 334 14.50 -2.46 -10.61
CA VAL A 334 15.14 -3.35 -9.64
C VAL A 334 16.64 -3.40 -9.96
N PHE A 335 17.40 -2.51 -9.34
CA PHE A 335 18.85 -2.47 -9.50
C PHE A 335 19.51 -3.43 -8.52
N THR A 336 20.14 -4.49 -9.02
CA THR A 336 21.14 -5.24 -8.25
C THR A 336 22.36 -4.34 -8.07
N SER A 337 22.54 -3.76 -6.88
CA SER A 337 23.69 -2.90 -6.63
C SER A 337 24.99 -3.71 -6.66
N ASN A 338 25.84 -3.46 -7.65
CA ASN A 338 27.28 -3.73 -7.57
C ASN A 338 28.06 -2.58 -6.92
N LEU A 339 27.38 -1.47 -6.58
CA LEU A 339 28.01 -0.30 -5.96
C LEU A 339 27.98 -0.48 -4.44
N LEU A 340 29.10 -0.94 -3.91
CA LEU A 340 29.27 -1.10 -2.47
C LEU A 340 29.32 0.29 -1.80
N LEU A 341 28.20 0.72 -1.22
CA LEU A 341 28.14 1.98 -0.48
C LEU A 341 28.64 1.76 0.95
N GLY A 342 29.81 2.31 1.25
CA GLY A 342 30.49 2.15 2.54
C GLY A 342 31.02 3.47 3.08
N LYS A 343 31.78 3.41 4.17
CA LYS A 343 32.32 4.61 4.86
C LYS A 343 33.15 5.54 3.97
N HIS A 344 33.69 5.05 2.85
CA HIS A 344 34.44 5.84 1.88
C HIS A 344 33.58 6.42 0.73
N SER A 345 32.30 6.06 0.63
CA SER A 345 31.42 6.57 -0.42
C SER A 345 31.18 8.06 -0.26
N GLY A 346 31.34 8.79 -1.36
CA GLY A 346 31.16 10.23 -1.43
C GLY A 346 29.70 10.64 -1.63
N ARG A 347 29.42 11.91 -1.38
CA ARG A 347 28.07 12.49 -1.46
C ARG A 347 27.43 12.33 -2.84
N HIS A 348 28.22 12.47 -3.90
CA HIS A 348 27.75 12.30 -5.27
C HIS A 348 27.26 10.87 -5.57
N ALA A 349 27.97 9.85 -5.06
CA ALA A 349 27.56 8.45 -5.21
C ALA A 349 26.24 8.13 -4.49
N ILE A 350 26.02 8.75 -3.32
CA ILE A 350 24.77 8.61 -2.57
C ILE A 350 23.62 9.36 -3.28
N LYS A 351 23.88 10.56 -3.80
CA LYS A 351 22.91 11.33 -4.58
C LYS A 351 22.44 10.54 -5.81
N GLN A 352 23.39 10.04 -6.61
CA GLN A 352 23.09 9.21 -7.78
C GLN A 352 22.28 7.97 -7.39
N ARG A 353 22.63 7.32 -6.27
CA ARG A 353 21.88 6.15 -5.81
C ARG A 353 20.47 6.50 -5.33
N LEU A 354 20.29 7.62 -4.64
CA LEU A 354 18.97 8.11 -4.25
C LEU A 354 18.11 8.40 -5.48
N GLU A 355 18.69 9.00 -6.53
CA GLU A 355 18.02 9.21 -7.82
C GLU A 355 17.62 7.88 -8.50
N ASP A 356 18.53 6.90 -8.55
CA ASP A 356 18.23 5.55 -9.06
C ASP A 356 17.11 4.86 -8.27
N LEU A 357 17.02 5.16 -6.97
CA LEU A 357 15.98 4.66 -6.06
C LEU A 357 14.67 5.46 -6.15
N GLY A 358 14.60 6.47 -7.03
CA GLY A 358 13.40 7.26 -7.30
C GLY A 358 13.35 8.63 -6.59
N TYR A 359 14.30 8.94 -5.71
CA TYR A 359 14.38 10.22 -5.00
C TYR A 359 15.18 11.25 -5.83
N THR A 360 14.47 12.12 -6.56
CA THR A 360 15.10 13.15 -7.41
C THR A 360 15.37 14.47 -6.67
N ASP A 361 16.09 15.38 -7.34
CA ASP A 361 16.41 16.73 -6.86
C ASP A 361 15.18 17.58 -6.47
N SER A 362 14.02 17.28 -7.04
CA SER A 362 12.72 17.86 -6.69
C SER A 362 12.14 17.33 -5.38
N ALA A 363 12.54 16.13 -4.96
CA ALA A 363 12.05 15.42 -3.78
C ALA A 363 12.97 15.59 -2.55
N ILE A 364 14.26 15.87 -2.77
CA ILE A 364 15.26 16.02 -1.70
C ILE A 364 15.98 17.36 -1.86
N SER A 365 15.76 18.29 -0.92
CA SER A 365 16.51 19.54 -0.85
C SER A 365 17.98 19.30 -0.49
N GLU A 366 18.87 20.26 -0.75
CA GLU A 366 20.28 20.15 -0.32
C GLU A 366 20.42 19.92 1.19
N SER A 367 19.53 20.52 2.01
CA SER A 367 19.54 20.33 3.47
C SER A 367 19.12 18.91 3.86
N GLN A 368 18.18 18.32 3.15
CA GLN A 368 17.76 16.93 3.35
C GLN A 368 18.83 15.96 2.87
N LEU A 369 19.47 16.23 1.73
CA LEU A 369 20.60 15.43 1.24
C LEU A 369 21.79 15.47 2.20
N ASN A 370 22.03 16.61 2.86
CA ASN A 370 23.01 16.74 3.94
C ASN A 370 22.70 15.81 5.12
N ASP A 371 21.45 15.81 5.58
CA ASP A 371 21.01 14.97 6.70
C ASP A 371 21.10 13.49 6.34
N ILE A 372 20.61 13.09 5.16
CA ILE A 372 20.72 11.72 4.66
C ILE A 372 22.18 11.29 4.58
N PHE A 373 23.07 12.13 4.08
CA PHE A 373 24.50 11.84 4.00
C PHE A 373 25.15 11.66 5.39
N SER A 374 24.79 12.50 6.36
CA SER A 374 25.28 12.38 7.73
C SER A 374 24.86 11.06 8.37
N ARG A 375 23.56 10.74 8.27
CA ARG A 375 22.99 9.49 8.81
C ARG A 375 23.54 8.26 8.11
N PHE A 376 23.74 8.34 6.79
CA PHE A 376 24.45 7.31 6.02
C PHE A 376 25.83 7.00 6.61
N LYS A 377 26.62 8.03 6.96
CA LYS A 377 27.96 7.82 7.56
C LYS A 377 27.88 7.08 8.89
N HIS A 378 26.92 7.42 9.74
CA HIS A 378 26.70 6.71 11.00
C HIS A 378 26.34 5.23 10.81
N ILE A 379 25.51 4.90 9.81
CA ILE A 379 25.19 3.49 9.49
C ILE A 379 26.40 2.79 8.87
N ALA A 380 27.12 3.45 7.96
CA ALA A 380 28.31 2.91 7.32
C ALA A 380 29.47 2.65 8.30
N ASP A 381 29.55 3.40 9.40
CA ASP A 381 30.55 3.21 10.45
C ASP A 381 30.16 2.12 11.46
N SER A 382 28.85 1.89 11.67
CA SER A 382 28.34 0.90 12.63
C SER A 382 28.14 -0.49 12.03
N LYS A 383 27.85 -0.60 10.73
CA LYS A 383 27.73 -1.89 10.02
C LYS A 383 29.11 -2.41 9.60
N LYS A 384 29.32 -3.72 9.81
CA LYS A 384 30.47 -4.47 9.25
C LYS A 384 30.30 -4.80 7.76
N THR A 385 29.09 -4.63 7.22
CA THR A 385 28.74 -4.80 5.80
C THR A 385 28.51 -3.44 5.16
N SER A 386 28.41 -3.38 3.83
CA SER A 386 27.99 -2.15 3.14
C SER A 386 26.56 -1.75 3.50
N VAL A 387 26.28 -0.46 3.38
CA VAL A 387 24.94 0.12 3.47
C VAL A 387 24.13 -0.38 2.28
N THR A 388 23.00 -1.02 2.55
CA THR A 388 22.11 -1.55 1.51
C THR A 388 21.19 -0.47 0.97
N ASP A 389 20.53 -0.74 -0.16
CA ASP A 389 19.51 0.17 -0.69
C ASP A 389 18.35 0.35 0.31
N ASP A 390 17.99 -0.69 1.08
CA ASP A 390 16.95 -0.57 2.10
C ASP A 390 17.38 0.32 3.27
N ASP A 391 18.66 0.30 3.67
CA ASP A 391 19.19 1.25 4.67
C ASP A 391 19.10 2.70 4.15
N LEU A 392 19.48 2.93 2.89
CA LEU A 392 19.40 4.25 2.24
C LEU A 392 17.97 4.75 2.11
N ARG A 393 17.04 3.87 1.71
CA ARG A 393 15.60 4.17 1.67
C ARG A 393 15.07 4.51 3.05
N ALA A 394 15.41 3.73 4.09
CA ALA A 394 14.97 3.99 5.46
C ALA A 394 15.45 5.38 5.95
N ILE A 395 16.73 5.71 5.71
CA ILE A 395 17.26 7.04 6.03
C ILE A 395 16.48 8.13 5.28
N ALA A 396 16.30 7.96 3.97
CA ALA A 396 15.62 8.94 3.12
C ALA A 396 14.16 9.15 3.55
N SER A 397 13.39 8.08 3.72
CA SER A 397 11.98 8.13 4.14
C SER A 397 11.80 8.74 5.52
N GLU A 398 12.65 8.41 6.50
CA GLU A 398 12.60 9.04 7.83
C GLU A 398 12.98 10.52 7.79
N THR A 399 13.97 10.90 6.98
CA THR A 399 14.33 12.31 6.79
C THR A 399 13.19 13.06 6.12
N MET A 400 12.52 12.49 5.10
CA MET A 400 11.34 13.10 4.51
C MET A 400 10.21 13.29 5.53
N ALA A 401 9.87 12.23 6.29
CA ALA A 401 8.81 12.28 7.31
C ALA A 401 9.02 13.40 8.34
N LYS A 402 10.25 13.58 8.84
CA LYS A 402 10.59 14.66 9.79
C LYS A 402 10.32 16.06 9.24
N TYR A 403 10.60 16.29 7.96
CA TYR A 403 10.40 17.61 7.34
C TYR A 403 8.92 17.90 7.07
N TYR A 404 8.10 16.89 6.75
CA TYR A 404 6.65 17.05 6.62
C TYR A 404 5.98 17.44 7.95
N THR A 405 6.43 16.90 9.08
CA THR A 405 5.90 17.30 10.41
C THR A 405 6.28 18.74 10.78
N SER A 406 7.40 19.27 10.27
CA SER A 406 7.89 20.61 10.62
C SER A 406 7.19 21.79 9.93
N LYS A 407 6.55 21.56 8.77
CA LYS A 407 5.82 22.61 8.03
C LYS A 407 4.35 22.81 8.48
N GLY A 408 3.83 21.91 9.32
CA GLY A 408 2.48 22.02 9.88
C GLY A 408 2.46 22.63 11.29
N GLN A 409 2.95 23.86 11.47
CA GLN A 409 2.69 24.60 12.72
C GLN A 409 1.42 25.44 12.58
N ILE A 410 0.31 24.89 13.06
CA ILE A 410 -0.88 25.66 13.42
C ILE A 410 -0.57 26.38 14.74
N SER A 411 -0.80 27.70 14.78
CA SER A 411 -0.65 28.53 15.96
C SER A 411 -1.62 28.09 17.06
N ASN A 412 -1.09 27.66 18.20
CA ASN A 412 -1.88 27.51 19.42
C ASN A 412 -2.20 28.90 20.00
N THR A 413 -3.35 29.46 19.63
CA THR A 413 -4.05 30.44 20.47
C THR A 413 -5.05 29.68 21.33
N THR A 414 -4.78 29.62 22.62
CA THR A 414 -5.67 29.20 23.69
C THR A 414 -6.96 30.02 23.64
N ALA A 415 -8.09 29.36 23.38
CA ALA A 415 -9.41 29.88 23.67
C ALA A 415 -10.16 28.85 24.52
N ASP A 416 -10.40 29.23 25.77
CA ASP A 416 -11.19 28.49 26.75
C ASP A 416 -12.58 28.15 26.21
N LEU A 417 -12.91 26.87 26.16
CA LEU A 417 -14.29 26.39 26.09
C LEU A 417 -14.59 25.60 27.37
N LYS A 418 -15.27 26.28 28.30
CA LYS A 418 -15.91 25.66 29.45
C LYS A 418 -17.09 24.81 28.96
N ILE A 419 -17.02 23.50 29.19
CA ILE A 419 -18.19 22.62 29.05
C ILE A 419 -18.80 22.43 30.44
N ASN A 420 -19.93 23.12 30.67
CA ASN A 420 -20.89 22.76 31.70
C ASN A 420 -21.88 21.77 31.07
N GLY A 421 -21.93 20.53 31.58
CA GLY A 421 -22.90 19.53 31.15
C GLY A 421 -23.02 18.43 32.18
N VAL A 422 -24.20 18.38 32.81
CA VAL A 422 -24.62 17.44 33.85
C VAL A 422 -24.55 16.00 33.32
N VAL A 423 -23.94 15.10 34.08
CA VAL A 423 -23.97 13.65 33.83
C VAL A 423 -25.24 13.11 34.50
N ASP A 424 -26.21 12.70 33.69
CA ASP A 424 -27.32 11.88 34.15
C ASP A 424 -27.02 10.42 33.82
N SER A 425 -27.09 9.58 34.86
CA SER A 425 -26.77 8.16 34.84
C SER A 425 -28.03 7.37 34.57
N THR A 426 -28.08 6.58 33.49
CA THR A 426 -28.66 5.21 33.40
C THR A 426 -29.04 4.87 31.97
N ILE A 427 -28.22 4.06 31.26
CA ILE A 427 -28.72 3.02 30.35
C ILE A 427 -27.74 1.83 30.44
N GLN A 428 -28.30 0.67 30.70
CA GLN A 428 -27.64 -0.61 30.96
C GLN A 428 -27.78 -1.47 29.70
N GLU A 429 -26.68 -1.85 29.05
CA GLU A 429 -26.72 -2.76 27.88
C GLU A 429 -26.71 -4.24 28.31
N PRO A 430 -27.40 -5.12 27.57
CA PRO A 430 -27.60 -6.51 27.97
C PRO A 430 -26.43 -7.42 27.59
N ASN A 431 -26.09 -8.29 28.54
CA ASN A 431 -25.23 -9.46 28.41
C ASN A 431 -25.37 -10.21 27.09
N THR A 432 -24.28 -10.28 26.32
CA THR A 432 -23.97 -11.45 25.47
C THR A 432 -22.62 -12.01 25.91
N LYS A 433 -22.67 -13.18 26.58
CA LYS A 433 -21.49 -13.95 26.96
C LYS A 433 -20.86 -14.56 25.69
N PRO A 434 -19.53 -14.49 25.49
CA PRO A 434 -18.87 -15.33 24.53
C PRO A 434 -18.89 -16.79 25.02
N VAL A 435 -19.28 -17.69 24.13
CA VAL A 435 -19.17 -19.15 24.28
C VAL A 435 -17.67 -19.53 24.31
N PRO A 436 -17.20 -20.43 25.19
CA PRO A 436 -15.79 -20.80 25.25
C PRO A 436 -15.42 -21.64 24.03
N SER A 437 -14.49 -21.14 23.22
CA SER A 437 -13.78 -21.93 22.22
C SER A 437 -12.88 -22.97 22.88
N GLN A 438 -12.85 -24.15 22.26
CA GLN A 438 -12.21 -25.38 22.72
C GLN A 438 -10.75 -25.21 23.19
N SER A 439 -10.47 -25.94 24.27
CA SER A 439 -9.19 -26.18 24.96
C SER A 439 -7.91 -26.01 24.13
N GLN A 440 -7.23 -24.88 24.30
CA GLN A 440 -5.77 -24.82 24.17
C GLN A 440 -5.16 -25.37 25.46
N LYS A 441 -4.26 -26.35 25.33
CA LYS A 441 -3.43 -26.84 26.43
C LYS A 441 -2.76 -25.64 27.12
N THR A 442 -2.98 -25.47 28.41
CA THR A 442 -2.28 -24.49 29.25
C THR A 442 -0.77 -24.74 29.16
N GLU A 443 -0.05 -23.87 28.43
CA GLU A 443 1.41 -23.75 28.56
C GLU A 443 1.72 -23.44 30.03
N ASN A 444 2.73 -24.10 30.63
CA ASN A 444 3.16 -23.80 32.00
C ASN A 444 3.67 -22.35 32.06
N GLN A 445 2.90 -21.46 32.68
CA GLN A 445 3.27 -20.06 32.90
C GLN A 445 4.11 -19.94 34.18
N PHE A 446 5.26 -19.27 34.11
CA PHE A 446 6.14 -19.03 35.26
C PHE A 446 5.86 -17.67 35.90
N TYR A 447 5.64 -16.65 35.08
CA TYR A 447 5.35 -15.29 35.50
C TYR A 447 4.08 -14.76 34.86
N GLU A 448 3.31 -14.01 35.65
CA GLU A 448 2.11 -13.30 35.25
C GLU A 448 2.32 -11.79 35.42
N LEU A 449 1.96 -11.00 34.40
CA LEU A 449 1.99 -9.54 34.48
C LEU A 449 0.80 -9.04 35.29
N THR A 450 1.03 -8.33 36.40
CA THR A 450 -0.05 -7.84 37.27
C THR A 450 -0.17 -6.32 37.29
N HIS A 451 0.91 -5.59 37.02
CA HIS A 451 0.87 -4.13 37.00
C HIS A 451 1.89 -3.55 36.03
N ILE A 452 1.49 -2.52 35.31
CA ILE A 452 2.36 -1.65 34.53
C ILE A 452 2.01 -0.20 34.80
N GLN A 453 3.03 0.65 34.85
CA GLN A 453 2.88 2.11 34.79
C GLN A 453 3.98 2.65 33.89
N VAL A 454 3.62 3.45 32.90
CA VAL A 454 4.60 4.07 31.98
C VAL A 454 4.36 5.57 31.93
N VAL A 455 5.43 6.34 32.16
CA VAL A 455 5.46 7.79 32.05
C VAL A 455 6.36 8.15 30.87
N THR A 456 5.81 8.86 29.88
CA THR A 456 6.53 9.24 28.67
C THR A 456 6.04 10.58 28.13
N GLY A 457 6.88 11.27 27.36
CA GLY A 457 6.56 12.56 26.74
C GLY A 457 7.66 13.02 25.79
N THR A 458 7.33 13.89 24.84
CA THR A 458 8.27 14.40 23.84
C THR A 458 9.41 15.17 24.51
N GLY A 459 10.65 14.72 24.34
CA GLY A 459 11.84 15.33 24.96
C GLY A 459 12.11 14.92 26.40
N SER A 460 11.33 13.99 26.97
CA SER A 460 11.49 13.46 28.32
C SER A 460 12.02 12.03 28.30
N VAL A 461 12.74 11.64 29.36
CA VAL A 461 13.17 10.24 29.56
C VAL A 461 11.95 9.40 29.93
N SER A 462 11.67 8.35 29.16
CA SER A 462 10.57 7.45 29.46
C SER A 462 10.91 6.60 30.69
N THR A 463 9.95 6.44 31.59
CA THR A 463 10.08 5.61 32.79
C THR A 463 8.99 4.55 32.80
N ALA A 464 9.32 3.31 33.10
CA ALA A 464 8.32 2.26 33.31
C ALA A 464 8.54 1.55 34.65
N THR A 465 7.45 1.28 35.36
CA THR A 465 7.40 0.45 36.56
C THR A 465 6.56 -0.78 36.25
N VAL A 466 7.07 -1.97 36.54
CA VAL A 466 6.40 -3.24 36.22
C VAL A 466 6.38 -4.14 37.45
N THR A 467 5.24 -4.78 37.69
CA THR A 467 5.10 -5.86 38.67
C THR A 467 4.77 -7.17 37.98
N LEU A 468 5.56 -8.20 38.26
CA LEU A 468 5.28 -9.57 37.86
C LEU A 468 5.00 -10.43 39.10
N LYS A 469 4.00 -11.31 39.00
CA LYS A 469 3.75 -12.36 39.99
C LYS A 469 4.44 -13.64 39.52
N ASP A 470 5.33 -14.15 40.36
CA ASP A 470 5.88 -15.48 40.20
C ASP A 470 4.81 -16.51 40.60
N LEU A 471 4.37 -17.32 39.64
CA LEU A 471 3.31 -18.30 39.85
C LEU A 471 3.77 -19.53 40.64
N SER A 472 5.08 -19.77 40.72
CA SER A 472 5.64 -20.86 41.50
C SER A 472 5.71 -20.54 43.00
N THR A 473 5.97 -19.28 43.35
CA THR A 473 6.10 -18.82 44.75
C THR A 473 4.91 -17.99 45.24
N GLY A 474 4.05 -17.52 44.33
CA GLY A 474 2.95 -16.60 44.61
C GLY A 474 3.41 -15.16 44.91
N LYS A 475 4.71 -14.88 44.89
CA LYS A 475 5.29 -13.58 45.25
C LYS A 475 5.20 -12.59 44.09
N SER A 476 4.85 -11.35 44.38
CA SER A 476 4.94 -10.24 43.43
C SER A 476 6.30 -9.53 43.54
N ILE A 477 6.90 -9.22 42.39
CA ILE A 477 8.20 -8.55 42.27
C ILE A 477 7.99 -7.31 41.41
N THR A 478 8.41 -6.15 41.91
CA THR A 478 8.27 -4.86 41.24
C THR A 478 9.64 -4.21 41.03
N ASP A 479 9.90 -3.68 39.84
CA ASP A 479 11.06 -2.83 39.57
C ASP A 479 10.70 -1.78 38.49
N ALA A 480 11.57 -0.80 38.32
CA ALA A 480 11.42 0.27 37.35
C ALA A 480 12.70 0.47 36.51
N ALA A 481 12.53 1.00 35.30
CA ALA A 481 13.63 1.35 34.42
C ALA A 481 13.35 2.62 33.62
N LEU A 482 14.44 3.23 33.17
CA LEU A 482 14.47 4.42 32.33
C LEU A 482 14.92 4.03 30.91
N ALA A 483 14.43 4.74 29.89
CA ALA A 483 14.97 4.68 28.54
C ALA A 483 14.84 6.02 27.81
N TYR A 484 15.83 6.33 26.97
CA TYR A 484 15.86 7.54 26.16
C TYR A 484 15.22 7.37 24.77
N SER A 485 15.08 6.13 24.32
CA SER A 485 14.52 5.76 23.01
C SER A 485 12.99 5.70 23.00
N GLY A 486 12.35 5.59 24.16
CA GLY A 486 10.89 5.63 24.29
C GLY A 486 10.29 4.65 25.32
N PRO A 487 8.96 4.62 25.39
CA PRO A 487 8.21 3.89 26.42
C PRO A 487 8.36 2.36 26.33
N VAL A 488 8.45 1.82 25.11
CA VAL A 488 8.61 0.37 24.91
C VAL A 488 9.93 -0.12 25.48
N GLU A 489 11.04 0.58 25.22
CA GLU A 489 12.33 0.16 25.76
C GLU A 489 12.36 0.27 27.29
N ALA A 490 11.82 1.34 27.87
CA ALA A 490 11.72 1.49 29.32
C ALA A 490 10.94 0.32 29.94
N LEU A 491 9.82 -0.05 29.32
CA LEU A 491 8.97 -1.17 29.74
C LEU A 491 9.71 -2.51 29.68
N LEU A 492 10.38 -2.81 28.57
CA LEU A 492 11.15 -4.05 28.42
C LEU A 492 12.34 -4.10 29.39
N ASN A 493 13.01 -2.97 29.63
CA ASN A 493 14.10 -2.89 30.60
C ASN A 493 13.60 -3.13 32.03
N ALA A 494 12.43 -2.61 32.40
CA ALA A 494 11.81 -2.87 33.70
C ALA A 494 11.52 -4.37 33.87
N ILE A 495 10.92 -5.02 32.86
CA ILE A 495 10.67 -6.47 32.88
C ILE A 495 11.97 -7.28 33.01
N LYS A 496 13.02 -6.92 32.25
CA LYS A 496 14.34 -7.58 32.35
C LYS A 496 14.93 -7.51 33.75
N ARG A 497 14.79 -6.37 34.43
CA ARG A 497 15.28 -6.19 35.79
C ARG A 497 14.48 -6.99 36.81
N VAL A 498 13.14 -6.97 36.71
CA VAL A 498 12.25 -7.80 37.55
C VAL A 498 12.63 -9.28 37.48
N LEU A 499 12.97 -9.77 36.27
CA LEU A 499 13.29 -11.17 36.02
C LEU A 499 14.78 -11.49 36.13
N ASN A 500 15.65 -10.49 36.29
CA ASN A 500 17.11 -10.60 36.24
C ASN A 500 17.61 -11.38 34.99
N LEU A 501 17.05 -11.06 33.82
CA LEU A 501 17.36 -11.73 32.54
C LEU A 501 18.02 -10.74 31.56
N ASP A 502 19.13 -11.15 30.94
CA ASP A 502 19.75 -10.41 29.84
C ASP A 502 19.39 -11.04 28.48
N THR A 503 18.41 -10.43 27.82
CA THR A 503 17.94 -10.85 26.51
C THR A 503 18.07 -9.72 25.48
N SER A 504 18.23 -10.12 24.22
CA SER A 504 18.19 -9.24 23.06
C SER A 504 16.83 -9.36 22.36
N LEU A 505 16.28 -8.22 21.95
CA LEU A 505 15.08 -8.14 21.12
C LEU A 505 15.49 -8.34 19.66
N LYS A 506 14.91 -9.31 18.97
CA LYS A 506 15.18 -9.60 17.55
C LYS A 506 14.11 -9.06 16.63
N GLU A 507 12.86 -9.12 17.08
CA GLU A 507 11.72 -8.67 16.31
C GLU A 507 10.67 -8.11 17.26
N PHE A 508 10.08 -6.99 16.88
CA PHE A 508 8.95 -6.36 17.54
C PHE A 508 7.97 -5.91 16.46
N ASN A 509 6.76 -6.46 16.49
CA ASN A 509 5.68 -6.09 15.59
C ASN A 509 4.45 -5.75 16.43
N LEU A 510 3.81 -4.63 16.12
CA LEU A 510 2.57 -4.18 16.74
C LEU A 510 1.56 -3.90 15.62
N SER A 511 0.40 -4.53 15.70
CA SER A 511 -0.68 -4.42 14.71
C SER A 511 -2.02 -4.29 15.42
N ALA A 512 -2.93 -3.46 14.91
CA ALA A 512 -4.31 -3.47 15.36
C ALA A 512 -5.03 -4.73 14.84
N THR A 513 -5.92 -5.32 15.66
CA THR A 513 -6.73 -6.47 15.22
C THR A 513 -8.10 -6.07 14.68
N SER A 514 -8.52 -4.82 14.88
CA SER A 514 -9.79 -4.27 14.44
C SER A 514 -9.66 -2.77 14.13
N VAL A 515 -10.76 -2.14 13.73
CA VAL A 515 -10.82 -0.69 13.48
C VAL A 515 -11.60 -0.04 14.62
N GLY A 516 -11.23 1.17 15.03
CA GLY A 516 -11.89 1.91 16.11
C GLY A 516 -10.91 2.36 17.20
N SER A 517 -11.30 3.37 17.98
CA SER A 517 -10.49 3.88 19.10
C SER A 517 -10.37 2.91 20.27
N ASP A 518 -11.19 1.87 20.28
CA ASP A 518 -11.25 0.76 21.22
C ASP A 518 -10.62 -0.53 20.65
N SER A 519 -9.90 -0.43 19.52
CA SER A 519 -9.27 -1.59 18.90
C SER A 519 -8.24 -2.24 19.83
N ILE A 520 -8.21 -3.57 19.79
CA ILE A 520 -7.20 -4.37 20.47
C ILE A 520 -5.89 -4.28 19.69
N GLY A 521 -4.84 -3.80 20.35
CA GLY A 521 -3.47 -3.88 19.86
C GLY A 521 -2.91 -5.29 20.08
N LYS A 522 -2.39 -5.91 19.03
CA LYS A 522 -1.68 -7.19 19.09
C LYS A 522 -0.19 -6.96 18.90
N ALA A 523 0.60 -7.33 19.90
CA ALA A 523 2.05 -7.30 19.86
C ALA A 523 2.62 -8.71 19.64
N THR A 524 3.63 -8.82 18.79
CA THR A 524 4.44 -10.04 18.57
C THR A 524 5.90 -9.70 18.82
N ILE A 525 6.54 -10.46 19.71
CA ILE A 525 7.91 -10.21 20.16
C ILE A 525 8.75 -11.46 19.98
N LYS A 526 9.96 -11.31 19.44
CA LYS A 526 10.99 -12.35 19.42
C LYS A 526 12.18 -11.95 20.27
N ILE A 527 12.55 -12.78 21.24
CA ILE A 527 13.71 -12.58 22.11
C ILE A 527 14.74 -13.69 21.93
N GLN A 528 16.01 -13.36 22.14
CA GLN A 528 17.10 -14.32 22.21
C GLN A 528 17.93 -14.02 23.46
N GLU A 529 18.23 -15.03 24.27
CA GLU A 529 19.12 -14.89 25.43
C GLU A 529 20.54 -14.55 24.98
N LYS A 530 21.24 -13.69 25.72
CA LYS A 530 22.66 -13.44 25.45
C LYS A 530 23.54 -14.52 26.11
N PRO A 531 24.67 -14.90 25.47
CA PRO A 531 25.66 -15.77 26.10
C PRO A 531 26.17 -15.17 27.41
N ALA A 532 26.43 -16.01 28.41
CA ALA A 532 27.08 -15.56 29.64
C ALA A 532 28.49 -15.03 29.33
N PRO A 533 28.98 -13.99 30.05
CA PRO A 533 30.34 -13.49 29.86
C PRO A 533 31.37 -14.60 30.09
N GLY A 534 32.05 -15.05 29.03
CA GLY A 534 33.08 -16.10 29.09
C GLY A 534 32.78 -17.38 28.29
N ASP A 535 31.58 -17.54 27.70
CA ASP A 535 31.29 -18.66 26.79
C ASP A 535 31.74 -18.32 25.35
N VAL A 536 32.95 -18.74 24.99
CA VAL A 536 33.58 -18.45 23.68
C VAL A 536 33.36 -19.61 22.69
N SER A 537 32.55 -20.62 23.03
CA SER A 537 32.46 -21.86 22.24
C SER A 537 31.23 -22.01 21.32
N THR A 538 30.30 -21.07 21.34
CA THR A 538 29.05 -21.16 20.55
C THR A 538 28.88 -19.95 19.63
N ASN A 539 28.48 -20.21 18.38
CA ASN A 539 28.16 -19.14 17.44
C ASN A 539 26.93 -18.39 17.97
N PRO A 540 26.89 -17.04 17.99
CA PRO A 540 25.72 -16.29 18.47
C PRO A 540 24.39 -16.65 17.77
N ASN A 541 24.46 -17.27 16.60
CA ASN A 541 23.31 -17.76 15.84
C ASN A 541 22.74 -19.11 16.35
N ASP A 542 23.42 -19.81 17.27
CA ASP A 542 22.99 -21.12 17.78
C ASP A 542 22.05 -21.01 19.00
N TYR A 543 21.84 -19.81 19.55
CA TYR A 543 20.91 -19.62 20.67
C TYR A 543 19.46 -19.59 20.17
N PRO A 544 18.53 -20.35 20.78
CA PRO A 544 17.13 -20.40 20.36
C PRO A 544 16.46 -19.03 20.49
N VAL A 545 15.59 -18.72 19.52
CA VAL A 545 14.76 -17.52 19.51
C VAL A 545 13.36 -17.89 20.00
N PHE A 546 12.85 -17.13 20.96
CA PHE A 546 11.53 -17.35 21.56
C PHE A 546 10.56 -16.27 21.12
N THR A 547 9.39 -16.70 20.66
CA THR A 547 8.33 -15.79 20.23
C THR A 547 7.24 -15.72 21.30
N GLY A 548 6.74 -14.53 21.59
CA GLY A 548 5.57 -14.30 22.42
C GLY A 548 4.58 -13.36 21.75
N ILE A 549 3.30 -13.54 22.06
CA ILE A 549 2.19 -12.76 21.50
C ILE A 549 1.35 -12.25 22.67
N GLY A 550 0.96 -10.98 22.61
CA GLY A 550 0.10 -10.33 23.59
C GLY A 550 -0.94 -9.47 22.88
N ALA A 551 -2.12 -9.35 23.48
CA ALA A 551 -3.23 -8.58 22.94
C ALA A 551 -3.91 -7.82 24.07
N ASP A 552 -4.10 -6.52 23.91
CA ASP A 552 -4.73 -5.63 24.87
C ASP A 552 -5.22 -4.36 24.17
N THR A 553 -6.22 -3.66 24.71
CA THR A 553 -6.63 -2.35 24.20
C THR A 553 -5.57 -1.28 24.48
N ASP A 554 -4.75 -1.46 25.52
CA ASP A 554 -3.53 -0.69 25.73
C ASP A 554 -2.34 -1.37 25.03
N ILE A 555 -1.78 -0.70 24.01
CA ILE A 555 -0.64 -1.20 23.23
C ILE A 555 0.61 -1.49 24.08
N LEU A 556 0.79 -0.80 25.21
CA LEU A 556 1.90 -1.05 26.14
C LEU A 556 1.64 -2.31 26.97
N ALA A 557 0.40 -2.55 27.39
CA ALA A 557 0.01 -3.80 28.03
C ALA A 557 0.15 -4.98 27.06
N ALA A 558 -0.33 -4.86 25.83
CA ALA A 558 -0.17 -5.87 24.78
C ALA A 558 1.31 -6.22 24.57
N THR A 559 2.17 -5.20 24.54
CA THR A 559 3.63 -5.33 24.43
C THR A 559 4.24 -6.06 25.62
N ALA A 560 3.88 -5.71 26.85
CA ALA A 560 4.36 -6.37 28.05
C ALA A 560 3.92 -7.84 28.11
N HIS A 561 2.66 -8.13 27.77
CA HIS A 561 2.13 -9.49 27.70
C HIS A 561 2.88 -10.34 26.66
N ALA A 562 3.13 -9.79 25.47
CA ALA A 562 3.90 -10.47 24.43
C ALA A 562 5.31 -10.81 24.90
N TYR A 563 5.97 -9.89 25.61
CA TYR A 563 7.32 -10.11 26.12
C TYR A 563 7.36 -11.17 27.22
N VAL A 564 6.45 -11.09 28.20
CA VAL A 564 6.34 -12.08 29.29
C VAL A 564 6.02 -13.47 28.74
N ALA A 565 5.16 -13.58 27.71
CA ALA A 565 4.90 -14.85 27.03
C ALA A 565 6.15 -15.43 26.37
N ALA A 566 6.98 -14.60 25.72
CA ALA A 566 8.24 -15.04 25.13
C ALA A 566 9.22 -15.53 26.21
N VAL A 567 9.29 -14.85 27.36
CA VAL A 567 10.13 -15.26 28.49
C VAL A 567 9.64 -16.56 29.14
N ASN A 568 8.33 -16.72 29.34
CA ASN A 568 7.78 -17.96 29.88
C ASN A 568 8.15 -19.18 29.01
N ARG A 569 8.14 -19.02 27.68
CA ARG A 569 8.60 -20.07 26.74
C ARG A 569 10.09 -20.36 26.84
N LEU A 570 10.90 -19.32 27.00
CA LEU A 570 12.34 -19.45 27.26
C LEU A 570 12.60 -20.27 28.54
N LEU A 571 11.94 -19.91 29.64
CA LEU A 571 12.09 -20.57 30.93
C LEU A 571 11.59 -22.02 30.89
N TYR A 572 10.49 -22.27 30.18
CA TYR A 572 9.98 -23.62 29.96
C TYR A 572 11.02 -24.52 29.29
N GLN A 573 11.65 -24.07 28.19
CA GLN A 573 12.69 -24.85 27.51
C GLN A 573 13.92 -25.11 28.41
N LYS A 574 14.30 -24.13 29.25
CA LYS A 574 15.38 -24.32 30.23
C LYS A 574 15.03 -25.35 31.30
N SER A 575 13.78 -25.39 31.76
CA SER A 575 13.30 -26.36 32.74
C SER A 575 13.31 -27.79 32.19
N GLU A 576 12.86 -27.98 30.93
CA GLU A 576 12.92 -29.27 30.21
C GLU A 576 14.36 -29.76 30.02
N THR A 577 15.26 -28.87 29.60
CA THR A 577 16.68 -29.22 29.38
C THR A 577 17.38 -29.62 30.68
N SER A 578 17.00 -28.98 31.80
CA SER A 578 17.53 -29.29 33.14
C SER A 578 16.98 -30.61 33.68
N ALA A 579 15.69 -30.90 33.45
CA ALA A 579 15.06 -32.17 33.83
C ALA A 579 15.60 -33.36 33.00
N GLN A 580 15.82 -33.18 31.69
CA GLN A 580 16.46 -34.20 30.84
C GLN A 580 17.91 -34.47 31.27
N ARG A 581 18.67 -33.44 31.65
CA ARG A 581 20.03 -33.62 32.21
C ARG A 581 20.04 -34.33 33.56
N SER A 582 19.00 -34.20 34.40
CA SER A 582 18.90 -34.95 35.66
C SER A 582 18.50 -36.41 35.43
N LEU A 583 17.57 -36.68 34.50
CA LEU A 583 17.17 -38.04 34.09
C LEU A 583 18.31 -38.84 33.42
N LEU A 584 19.21 -38.16 32.71
CA LEU A 584 20.42 -38.76 32.13
C LEU A 584 21.49 -39.09 33.18
N LYS A 585 21.55 -38.36 34.31
CA LYS A 585 22.45 -38.67 35.43
C LYS A 585 22.00 -39.90 36.23
N ASP A 586 20.69 -40.09 36.42
CA ASP A 586 20.16 -41.27 37.14
C ASP A 586 20.33 -42.59 36.38
N ARG A 587 20.51 -42.56 35.05
CA ARG A 587 20.83 -43.76 34.25
C ARG A 587 22.32 -44.12 34.22
N SER A 588 23.17 -43.36 34.91
CA SER A 588 24.63 -43.56 34.94
C SER A 588 25.16 -44.05 36.30
N ALA A 589 24.29 -44.55 37.18
CA ALA A 589 24.71 -45.32 38.35
C ALA A 589 24.93 -46.79 37.94
N PRO A 590 26.09 -47.41 38.24
CA PRO A 590 26.32 -48.82 37.96
C PRO A 590 25.47 -49.71 38.87
N VAL A 591 25.12 -50.88 38.34
CA VAL A 591 24.35 -51.99 38.96
C VAL A 591 24.79 -52.31 40.39
#